data_AF-U2UU14-F1
#
_entry.id   AF-U2UU14-F1
#
_cell.length_a   1.000
_cell.length_b   1.000
_cell.length_c   1.000
_cell.angle_alpha   90.00
_cell.angle_beta   90.00
_cell.angle_gamma   90.00
#
_symmetry.space_group_name_H-M   'P 1'
#
loop_
_entity.id
_entity.type
_entity.pdbx_description
1 polymer ?
#
loop_
_entity_poly.entity_id
_entity_poly.type
_entity_poly.pdbx_seq_one_letter_code
_entity_poly.pdbx_strand_id
1 'polypeptide(L)'
;MSPYEALANATTIQQAATDHRRAAKFLQSHTRTKELEDTVAKQIKERKERIKARRKDNLPPVKETKSAEELLLDRITYCEWLMEDAEEFFLSDWFTDLTDVNGA
;
A
#
# COMPACT_ATOMS: atom_id res chain seq x y z
N MET A 1 -16.43 -13.48 26.25
CA MET A 1 -15.87 -13.71 24.90
C MET A 1 -15.80 -15.21 24.64
N SER A 2 -16.33 -15.68 23.51
CA SER A 2 -16.24 -17.08 23.08
C SER A 2 -14.79 -17.45 22.72
N PRO A 3 -14.35 -18.72 22.91
CA PRO A 3 -13.02 -19.16 22.47
C PRO A 3 -12.72 -18.86 21.00
N TYR A 4 -13.73 -18.90 20.13
CA TYR A 4 -13.58 -18.59 18.71
C TYR A 4 -13.38 -17.09 18.45
N GLU A 5 -14.07 -16.24 19.19
CA GLU A 5 -13.92 -14.78 19.10
C GLU A 5 -12.52 -14.37 19.58
N ALA A 6 -12.04 -14.95 20.67
CA ALA A 6 -10.70 -14.70 21.19
C ALA A 6 -9.62 -15.09 20.17
N LEU A 7 -9.79 -16.25 19.51
CA LEU A 7 -8.88 -16.69 18.44
C LEU A 7 -8.92 -15.76 17.23
N ALA A 8 -10.10 -15.36 16.78
CA ALA A 8 -10.26 -14.45 15.65
C ALA A 8 -9.59 -13.09 15.92
N ASN A 9 -9.82 -12.52 17.10
CA ASN A 9 -9.20 -11.25 17.48
C ASN A 9 -7.68 -11.35 17.56
N ALA A 10 -7.15 -12.44 18.13
CA ALA A 10 -5.71 -12.68 18.15
C ALA A 10 -5.11 -12.75 16.73
N THR A 11 -5.79 -13.42 15.79
CA THR A 11 -5.32 -13.49 14.39
C THR A 11 -5.31 -12.12 13.71
N THR A 12 -6.34 -11.30 13.93
CA THR A 12 -6.42 -9.94 13.35
C THR A 12 -5.31 -9.05 13.89
N ILE A 13 -5.08 -9.05 15.21
CA ILE A 13 -4.01 -8.28 15.85
C ILE A 13 -2.63 -8.71 15.34
N GLN A 14 -2.40 -10.02 15.21
CA GLN A 14 -1.14 -10.55 14.70
C GLN A 14 -0.89 -10.14 13.23
N GLN A 15 -1.95 -10.14 12.41
CA GLN A 15 -1.86 -9.74 11.01
C GLN A 15 -1.50 -8.26 10.88
N ALA A 16 -2.22 -7.37 11.58
CA ALA A 16 -1.94 -5.93 11.59
C ALA A 16 -0.50 -5.63 12.05
N ALA A 17 -0.03 -6.29 13.11
CA ALA A 17 1.35 -6.13 13.59
C ALA A 17 2.40 -6.61 12.58
N THR A 18 2.10 -7.69 11.86
CA THR A 18 2.99 -8.25 10.83
C THR A 18 3.06 -7.33 9.62
N ASP A 19 1.92 -6.80 9.19
CA ASP A 19 1.80 -5.89 8.06
C ASP A 19 2.52 -4.58 8.33
N HIS A 20 2.30 -3.98 9.51
CA HIS A 20 3.04 -2.80 9.96
C HIS A 20 4.56 -3.03 9.92
N ARG A 21 5.06 -4.12 10.51
CA ARG A 21 6.51 -4.43 10.52
C ARG A 21 7.09 -4.59 9.11
N ARG A 22 6.36 -5.25 8.22
CA ARG A 22 6.80 -5.47 6.83
C ARG A 22 6.84 -4.17 6.05
N ALA A 23 5.80 -3.35 6.19
CA ALA A 23 5.72 -2.04 5.56
C ALA A 23 6.83 -1.11 6.06
N ALA A 24 7.02 -1.00 7.37
CA ALA A 24 8.08 -0.18 7.97
C ALA A 24 9.48 -0.58 7.47
N LYS A 25 9.77 -1.88 7.43
CA LYS A 25 11.05 -2.39 6.91
C LYS A 25 11.26 -2.06 5.43
N PHE A 26 10.19 -2.15 4.63
CA PHE A 26 10.25 -1.80 3.22
C PHE A 26 10.51 -0.31 3.01
N LEU A 27 9.77 0.56 3.71
CA LEU A 27 9.89 2.01 3.60
C LEU A 27 11.24 2.54 4.12
N GLN A 28 11.84 1.87 5.10
CA GLN A 28 13.20 2.18 5.56
C GLN A 28 14.24 2.09 4.43
N SER A 29 14.04 1.18 3.48
CA SER A 29 14.95 0.99 2.34
C SER A 29 14.49 1.72 1.07
N HIS A 30 13.21 2.08 0.99
CA HIS A 30 12.59 2.67 -0.20
C HIS A 30 11.75 3.87 0.21
N THR A 31 12.42 4.96 0.57
CA THR A 31 11.75 6.22 0.88
C THR A 31 11.19 6.84 -0.39
N ARG A 32 9.97 7.38 -0.29
CA ARG A 32 9.37 8.14 -1.37
C ARG A 32 10.19 9.40 -1.65
N THR A 33 10.76 9.49 -2.85
CA THR A 33 11.52 10.67 -3.28
C THR A 33 10.80 11.38 -4.42
N LYS A 34 10.93 12.71 -4.45
CA LYS A 34 10.35 13.53 -5.52
C LYS A 34 10.94 13.17 -6.90
N GLU A 35 12.21 12.79 -6.94
CA GLU A 35 12.88 12.35 -8.18
C GLU A 35 12.23 11.08 -8.77
N LEU A 36 11.86 10.12 -7.90
CA LEU A 36 11.15 8.92 -8.33
C LEU A 36 9.77 9.27 -8.89
N GLU A 37 9.04 10.16 -8.21
CA GLU A 37 7.73 10.64 -8.68
C GLU A 37 7.83 11.36 -10.03
N ASP A 38 8.80 12.26 -10.18
CA ASP A 38 9.01 13.01 -11.42
C ASP A 38 9.41 12.08 -12.58
N THR A 39 10.23 11.06 -12.30
CA THR A 39 10.62 10.04 -13.27
C THR A 39 9.42 9.22 -13.71
N VAL A 40 8.61 8.75 -12.76
CA VAL A 40 7.36 8.01 -13.04
C VAL A 40 6.37 8.87 -13.82
N ALA A 41 6.19 10.14 -13.43
CA ALA A 41 5.30 11.07 -14.12
C ALA A 41 5.73 11.29 -15.58
N LYS A 42 7.04 11.41 -15.83
CA LYS A 42 7.60 11.49 -17.18
C LYS A 42 7.32 10.21 -17.98
N GLN A 43 7.58 9.04 -17.43
CA GLN A 43 7.33 7.75 -18.09
C GLN A 43 5.84 7.55 -18.42
N ILE A 44 4.94 7.88 -17.49
CA ILE A 44 3.49 7.83 -17.70
C ILE A 44 3.08 8.79 -18.83
N LYS A 45 3.63 10.01 -18.85
CA LYS A 45 3.35 11.00 -19.91
C LYS A 45 3.80 10.49 -21.27
N GLU A 46 5.03 9.99 -21.37
CA GLU A 46 5.57 9.41 -22.60
C GLU A 46 4.73 8.24 -23.09
N ARG A 47 4.32 7.34 -22.19
CA ARG A 47 3.40 6.23 -22.51
C ARG A 47 2.06 6.73 -23.05
N LYS A 48 1.46 7.74 -22.42
CA LYS A 48 0.20 8.33 -22.89
C LYS A 48 0.35 8.94 -24.28
N GLU A 49 1.45 9.64 -24.56
CA GLU A 49 1.71 10.20 -25.90
C GLU A 49 1.92 9.12 -26.96
N ARG A 50 2.63 8.01 -26.64
CA ARG A 50 2.73 6.85 -27.55
C ARG A 50 1.37 6.26 -27.89
N ILE A 51 0.50 6.08 -26.90
CA ILE A 51 -0.86 5.57 -27.10
C ILE A 51 -1.67 6.52 -27.98
N LYS A 52 -1.58 7.84 -27.78
CA LYS A 52 -2.26 8.83 -28.62
C LYS A 52 -1.77 8.81 -30.07
N ALA A 53 -0.46 8.73 -30.29
CA ALA A 53 0.11 8.64 -31.64
C ALA A 53 -0.41 7.40 -32.37
N ARG A 54 -0.41 6.23 -31.71
CA ARG A 54 -0.94 4.99 -32.29
C ARG A 54 -2.43 5.07 -32.62
N ARG A 55 -3.22 5.71 -31.75
CA ARG A 55 -4.64 5.97 -32.03
C ARG A 55 -4.83 6.88 -33.25
N LYS A 56 -3.99 7.90 -33.41
CA LYS A 56 -3.99 8.77 -34.60
C LYS A 56 -3.71 7.98 -35.88
N ASP A 57 -2.83 6.99 -35.78
CA ASP A 57 -2.46 6.11 -36.90
C ASP A 57 -3.42 4.91 -37.09
N ASN A 58 -4.53 4.84 -36.34
CA ASN A 58 -5.48 3.72 -36.33
C ASN A 58 -4.85 2.34 -36.07
N LEU A 59 -3.73 2.32 -35.35
CA LEU A 59 -3.02 1.08 -35.00
C LEU A 59 -3.76 0.34 -33.87
N PRO A 60 -3.68 -1.01 -33.84
CA PRO A 60 -4.29 -1.79 -32.79
C PRO A 60 -3.70 -1.45 -31.42
N PRO A 61 -4.52 -1.51 -30.35
CA PRO A 61 -4.07 -1.22 -28.99
C PRO A 61 -3.04 -2.26 -28.53
N VAL A 62 -1.96 -1.79 -27.90
CA VAL A 62 -0.97 -2.66 -27.27
C VAL A 62 -1.01 -2.44 -25.76
N LYS A 63 -1.02 -3.55 -25.01
CA LYS A 63 -0.83 -3.53 -23.57
C LYS A 63 0.65 -3.28 -23.28
N GLU A 64 0.98 -2.03 -22.95
CA GLU A 64 2.28 -1.69 -22.38
C GLU A 64 2.25 -1.95 -20.86
N THR A 65 3.24 -2.68 -20.35
CA THR A 65 3.37 -2.95 -18.92
C THR A 65 3.84 -1.69 -18.16
N LYS A 66 3.62 -1.67 -16.85
CA LYS A 66 4.20 -0.65 -15.97
C LYS A 66 5.73 -0.78 -15.96
N SER A 67 6.43 0.33 -15.82
CA SER A 67 7.88 0.34 -15.62
C SER A 67 8.23 -0.18 -14.21
N ALA A 68 9.50 -0.50 -14.00
CA ALA A 68 9.98 -0.90 -12.68
C ALA A 68 9.80 0.24 -11.65
N GLU A 69 10.01 1.49 -12.07
CA GLU A 69 9.83 2.67 -11.22
C GLU A 69 8.37 2.91 -10.86
N GLU A 70 7.44 2.70 -11.82
CA GLU A 70 5.99 2.74 -11.55
C GLU A 70 5.59 1.69 -10.51
N LEU A 71 6.07 0.46 -10.67
CA LEU A 71 5.79 -0.63 -9.72
C LEU A 71 6.40 -0.37 -8.35
N LEU A 72 7.58 0.24 -8.29
CA LEU A 72 8.22 0.63 -7.04
C LEU A 72 7.41 1.70 -6.32
N LEU A 73 6.99 2.76 -7.03
CA LEU A 73 6.19 3.83 -6.45
C LEU A 73 4.82 3.32 -5.97
N ASP A 74 4.17 2.44 -6.74
CA ASP A 74 2.95 1.75 -6.32
C ASP A 74 3.18 0.97 -5.03
N ARG A 75 4.32 0.25 -4.92
CA ARG A 75 4.64 -0.54 -3.73
C ARG A 75 4.95 0.32 -2.51
N ILE A 76 5.66 1.44 -2.68
CA ILE A 76 5.92 2.41 -1.63
C ILE A 76 4.59 2.96 -1.11
N THR A 77 3.73 3.44 -2.02
CA THR A 77 2.40 3.98 -1.68
C THR A 77 1.54 2.97 -0.93
N TYR A 78 1.56 1.71 -1.38
CA TYR A 78 0.85 0.63 -0.68
C TYR A 78 1.39 0.39 0.73
N CYS A 79 2.71 0.42 0.91
CA CYS A 79 3.31 0.25 2.24
C CYS A 79 3.06 1.47 3.14
N GLU A 80 3.04 2.69 2.61
CA GLU A 80 2.66 3.89 3.35
C GLU A 80 1.23 3.74 3.89
N TRP A 81 0.28 3.39 3.01
CA TRP A 81 -1.10 3.13 3.40
C TRP A 81 -1.23 2.00 4.42
N LEU A 82 -0.50 0.89 4.24
CA LEU A 82 -0.57 -0.26 5.15
C LEU A 82 -0.04 0.04 6.56
N MET A 83 0.93 0.96 6.69
CA MET A 83 1.35 1.43 8.01
C MET A 83 0.26 2.27 8.67
N GLU A 84 -0.30 3.22 7.93
CA GLU A 84 -1.35 4.10 8.42
C GLU A 84 -2.59 3.31 8.87
N ASP A 85 -3.04 2.34 8.05
CA ASP A 85 -4.17 1.45 8.35
C ASP A 85 -3.91 0.61 9.62
N ALA A 86 -2.69 0.07 9.76
CA ALA A 86 -2.33 -0.69 10.94
C ALA A 86 -2.23 0.20 12.20
N GLU A 87 -1.68 1.41 12.09
CA GLU A 87 -1.63 2.38 13.18
C GLU A 87 -3.04 2.82 13.61
N GLU A 88 -3.93 3.12 12.66
CA GLU A 88 -5.33 3.44 12.92
C GLU A 88 -6.04 2.28 13.64
N PHE A 89 -5.83 1.04 13.19
CA PHE A 89 -6.34 -0.15 13.86
C PHE A 89 -5.91 -0.22 15.33
N PHE A 90 -4.61 -0.02 15.63
CA PHE A 90 -4.10 -0.07 17.00
C PHE A 90 -4.54 1.11 17.86
N LEU A 91 -4.91 2.24 17.26
CA LEU A 91 -5.47 3.40 17.95
C LEU A 91 -7.00 3.36 18.07
N SER A 92 -7.66 2.36 17.48
CA SER A 92 -9.12 2.27 17.46
C SER A 92 -9.71 1.97 18.84
N ASP A 93 -10.93 2.47 19.07
CA ASP A 93 -11.73 2.17 20.26
C ASP A 93 -11.94 0.66 20.43
N TRP A 94 -12.14 -0.07 19.32
CA TRP A 94 -12.28 -1.52 19.34
C TRP A 94 -11.05 -2.24 19.93
N PHE A 95 -9.84 -1.81 19.53
CA PHE A 95 -8.62 -2.40 20.06
C PHE A 95 -8.40 -2.01 21.53
N THR A 96 -8.78 -0.78 21.88
CA THR A 96 -8.72 -0.28 23.27
C THR A 96 -9.67 -1.07 24.17
N ASP A 97 -10.94 -1.21 23.80
CA ASP A 97 -11.95 -2.01 24.51
C ASP A 97 -11.52 -3.48 24.66
N LEU A 98 -10.79 -4.01 23.69
CA LEU A 98 -10.28 -5.38 23.71
C LEU A 98 -9.07 -5.56 24.64
N THR A 99 -8.26 -4.51 24.81
CA THR A 99 -6.99 -4.56 25.55
C THR A 99 -7.05 -3.90 26.92
N ASP A 100 -8.12 -3.18 27.24
CA ASP A 100 -8.33 -2.61 28.56
C ASP A 100 -8.62 -3.73 29.58
N VAL A 101 -7.61 -4.03 30.39
CA VAL A 101 -7.64 -5.11 31.37
C VAL A 101 -8.39 -4.70 32.65
N ASN A 102 -8.74 -3.41 32.81
CA ASN A 102 -9.38 -2.91 34.03
C ASN A 102 -10.92 -2.94 34.01
N GLY A 103 -11.56 -3.16 32.86
CA GLY A 103 -12.99 -3.46 32.75
C GLY A 103 -13.95 -2.33 33.18
N ALA A 104 -15.01 -2.16 32.38
CA ALA A 104 -16.31 -1.76 32.91
C ALA A 104 -16.97 -2.95 33.64
#